data_AF-A0A971TPX0-F1
#
_entry.id   AF-A0A971TPX0-F1
#
_cell.length_a   1.000
_cell.length_b   1.000
_cell.length_c   1.000
_cell.angle_alpha   90.00
_cell.angle_beta   90.00
_cell.angle_gamma   90.00
#
_symmetry.space_group_name_H-M   'P 1'
#
loop_
_entity.id
_entity.type
_entity.pdbx_description
1 polymer ?
#
loop_
_entity_poly.entity_id
_entity_poly.type
_entity_poly.pdbx_seq_one_letter_code
_entity_poly.pdbx_strand_id
1 'polypeptide(L)'
;MQCVNCGLENVPGMQACARCQSRLEFGAVAVHPQRASRFRIQTRLGRLWHVPASFIRGALRGGSVGLRSVFSDSQVPWSAVFLSVVPGLGHLMRGHRLIGRLLMAGWAVLLVAAGLTMGTPTSWWFIMLAVSLHANAILSLMGAIQSGLGLFGRMVMGIALFGGLYLGLYWPVGQLGASVYVPLPLAGMMPNPVLQDGDAVLYNGPWTRPRRFARGDLVVYQIETDLQQYHAYVVVKGLSVDRVVGLPGDRVKLHEGQLLVNGRPPAVESLPLGSIRPLGSFEVQAGPDELVILPSSVKLNVHGQLAVGPAMGVVSKVPMERVLGRVTYRIQPWSRMGYVR
;
A
#
# COMPACT_ATOMS: atom_id res chain seq x y z
N MET A 1 71.79 23.86 -8.09
CA MET A 1 71.07 22.56 -8.17
C MET A 1 70.01 22.65 -9.25
N GLN A 2 69.99 21.73 -10.21
CA GLN A 2 69.02 21.76 -11.30
C GLN A 2 67.69 21.10 -10.88
N CYS A 3 66.57 21.78 -11.12
CA CYS A 3 65.24 21.28 -10.82
C CYS A 3 64.86 20.16 -11.81
N VAL A 4 64.58 18.95 -11.32
CA VAL A 4 64.20 17.82 -12.20
C VAL A 4 62.88 18.02 -12.96
N ASN A 5 61.98 18.86 -12.45
CA ASN A 5 60.67 19.06 -13.08
C ASN A 5 60.68 20.09 -14.22
N CYS A 6 61.49 21.15 -14.12
CA CYS A 6 61.49 22.25 -15.09
C CYS A 6 62.88 22.64 -15.63
N GLY A 7 63.93 21.94 -15.22
CA GLY A 7 65.31 22.14 -15.70
C GLY A 7 66.02 23.41 -15.21
N LEU A 8 65.38 24.23 -14.37
CA LEU A 8 65.98 25.47 -13.87
C LEU A 8 67.15 25.20 -12.91
N GLU A 9 68.30 25.86 -13.09
CA GLU A 9 69.35 25.90 -12.09
C GLU A 9 68.99 26.87 -10.95
N ASN A 10 68.81 26.32 -9.75
CA ASN A 10 68.47 27.10 -8.55
C ASN A 10 69.72 27.38 -7.71
N VAL A 11 69.66 28.50 -6.98
CA VAL A 11 70.70 28.94 -6.04
C VAL A 11 70.91 27.86 -4.96
N PRO A 12 72.17 27.51 -4.61
CA PRO A 12 72.46 26.57 -3.53
C PRO A 12 71.77 26.97 -2.21
N GLY A 13 71.21 25.99 -1.49
CA GLY A 13 70.51 26.22 -0.21
C GLY A 13 68.98 26.42 -0.31
N MET A 14 68.42 26.55 -1.52
CA MET A 14 66.96 26.57 -1.69
C MET A 14 66.34 25.17 -1.57
N GLN A 15 65.27 25.05 -0.77
CA GLN A 15 64.53 23.79 -0.59
C GLN A 15 63.49 23.52 -1.70
N ALA A 16 63.07 24.55 -2.44
CA ALA A 16 62.08 24.47 -3.51
C ALA A 16 62.54 25.26 -4.74
N CYS A 17 62.10 24.83 -5.92
CA CYS A 17 62.43 25.49 -7.18
C CYS A 17 61.73 26.86 -7.27
N ALA A 18 62.50 27.90 -7.58
CA ALA A 18 61.98 29.27 -7.71
C ALA A 18 60.89 29.41 -8.80
N ARG A 19 60.90 28.54 -9.83
CA ARG A 19 59.94 28.60 -10.95
C ARG A 19 58.68 27.77 -10.70
N CYS A 20 58.81 26.49 -10.35
CA CYS A 20 57.67 25.58 -10.27
C CYS A 20 57.37 25.08 -8.85
N GLN A 21 58.06 25.59 -7.82
CA GLN A 21 57.87 25.23 -6.41
C GLN A 21 58.05 23.74 -6.09
N SER A 22 58.61 22.94 -7.01
CA SER A 22 58.93 21.54 -6.72
C SER A 22 60.11 21.48 -5.75
N ARG A 23 60.04 20.58 -4.76
CA ARG A 23 61.13 20.37 -3.81
C ARG A 23 62.39 19.91 -4.54
N LEU A 24 63.53 20.54 -4.21
CA LEU A 24 64.83 20.25 -4.83
C LEU A 24 65.56 19.10 -4.13
N GLU A 25 65.24 18.85 -2.85
CA GLU A 25 65.77 17.72 -2.08
C GLU A 25 64.77 16.56 -2.05
N PHE A 26 65.06 15.50 -2.81
CA PHE A 26 64.28 14.26 -2.78
C PHE A 26 64.51 13.43 -1.51
N GLY A 27 65.63 13.63 -0.82
CA GLY A 27 66.01 12.85 0.37
C GLY A 27 65.08 13.02 1.58
N ALA A 28 64.29 14.09 1.63
CA ALA A 28 63.35 14.37 2.72
C ALA A 28 61.89 14.02 2.40
N VAL A 29 61.60 13.48 1.21
CA VAL A 29 60.25 12.95 0.93
C VAL A 29 60.20 11.56 1.55
N ALA A 30 59.65 11.48 2.77
CA ALA A 30 59.27 10.22 3.36
C ALA A 30 58.21 9.56 2.48
N VAL A 31 58.66 8.81 1.47
CA VAL A 31 57.82 7.89 0.72
C VAL A 31 57.54 6.75 1.69
N HIS A 32 56.53 6.93 2.54
CA HIS A 32 55.85 5.83 3.17
C HIS A 32 54.87 5.29 2.12
N PRO A 33 55.23 4.28 1.30
CA PRO A 33 54.21 3.63 0.50
C PRO A 33 53.14 3.14 1.48
N GLN A 34 51.88 3.48 1.19
CA GLN A 34 50.78 3.02 2.02
C GLN A 34 50.81 1.49 2.01
N ARG A 35 51.34 0.88 3.08
CA ARG A 35 51.56 -0.56 3.16
C ARG A 35 50.19 -1.21 3.16
N ALA A 36 49.74 -1.69 2.00
CA ALA A 36 48.50 -2.45 1.90
C ALA A 36 48.59 -3.62 2.88
N SER A 37 47.69 -3.67 3.86
CA SER A 37 47.71 -4.72 4.86
C SER A 37 47.52 -6.07 4.15
N ARG A 38 48.41 -7.03 4.45
CA ARG A 38 48.50 -8.35 3.79
C ARG A 38 47.23 -9.21 3.87
N PHE A 39 46.21 -8.77 4.60
CA PHE A 39 44.99 -9.55 4.88
C PHE A 39 43.70 -8.98 4.31
N ARG A 40 43.73 -7.88 3.52
CA ARG A 40 42.52 -7.38 2.86
C ARG A 40 42.37 -7.99 1.48
N ILE A 41 41.92 -9.24 1.43
CA ILE A 41 41.32 -9.81 0.22
C ILE A 41 40.04 -9.01 -0.03
N GLN A 42 40.14 -7.93 -0.81
CA GLN A 42 38.97 -7.24 -1.35
C GLN A 42 38.34 -8.16 -2.40
N THR A 43 37.53 -9.11 -1.93
CA THR A 43 36.63 -9.86 -2.79
C THR A 43 35.71 -8.87 -3.52
N ARG A 44 35.22 -9.25 -4.72
CA ARG A 44 34.24 -8.43 -5.46
C ARG A 44 33.01 -8.08 -4.59
N LEU A 45 32.66 -8.94 -3.62
CA LEU A 45 31.64 -8.66 -2.60
C LEU A 45 32.02 -7.54 -1.62
N GLY A 46 33.26 -7.48 -1.14
CA GLY A 46 33.72 -6.39 -0.28
C GLY A 46 33.66 -5.02 -0.97
N ARG A 47 33.87 -5.00 -2.30
CA ARG A 47 33.70 -3.78 -3.12
C ARG A 47 32.23 -3.36 -3.24
N LEU A 48 31.31 -4.32 -3.36
CA LEU A 48 29.86 -4.07 -3.35
C LEU A 48 29.36 -3.54 -1.99
N TRP A 49 29.97 -3.93 -0.87
CA TRP A 49 29.58 -3.46 0.46
C TRP A 49 30.24 -2.14 0.88
N HIS A 50 31.45 -1.84 0.40
CA HIS A 50 32.12 -0.59 0.73
C HIS A 50 31.50 0.64 0.06
N VAL A 51 30.89 0.49 -1.12
CA VAL A 51 30.20 1.58 -1.81
C VAL A 51 29.04 2.16 -0.97
N PRO A 52 28.03 1.38 -0.51
CA PRO A 52 26.97 1.92 0.33
C PRO A 52 27.49 2.40 1.70
N ALA A 53 28.46 1.72 2.30
CA ALA A 53 29.01 2.13 3.60
C ALA A 53 29.79 3.46 3.55
N SER A 54 30.45 3.76 2.42
CA SER A 54 31.09 5.05 2.17
C SER A 54 30.07 6.15 1.86
N PHE A 55 28.97 5.82 1.18
CA PHE A 55 27.86 6.73 0.90
C PHE A 55 27.15 7.17 2.18
N ILE A 56 26.86 6.22 3.08
CA ILE A 56 26.26 6.47 4.40
C ILE A 56 27.21 7.30 5.28
N ARG A 57 28.51 6.98 5.32
CA ARG A 57 29.50 7.77 6.08
C ARG A 57 29.71 9.17 5.53
N GLY A 58 29.62 9.36 4.21
CA GLY A 58 29.65 10.68 3.57
C GLY A 58 28.41 11.51 3.92
N ALA A 59 27.23 10.90 3.84
CA ALA A 59 25.96 11.53 4.20
C ALA A 59 25.90 11.94 5.68
N LEU A 60 26.43 11.12 6.60
CA LEU A 60 26.45 11.42 8.04
C LEU A 60 27.48 12.49 8.44
N ARG A 61 28.54 12.70 7.66
CA ARG A 61 29.60 13.67 7.98
C ARG A 61 29.37 15.08 7.44
N GLY A 62 28.18 15.36 6.89
CA GLY A 62 27.87 16.68 6.31
C GLY A 62 28.74 17.04 5.10
N GLY A 63 29.60 16.13 4.65
CA GLY A 63 30.31 16.25 3.40
C GLY A 63 29.28 16.13 2.31
N SER A 64 29.09 17.20 1.55
CA SER A 64 28.41 17.17 0.27
C SER A 64 29.00 16.02 -0.54
N VAL A 65 28.35 14.85 -0.51
CA VAL A 65 28.67 13.76 -1.42
C VAL A 65 28.36 14.32 -2.78
N GLY A 66 29.41 14.86 -3.41
CA GLY A 66 29.40 15.35 -4.76
C GLY A 66 29.21 14.16 -5.69
N LEU A 67 27.98 13.66 -5.76
CA LEU A 67 27.36 13.48 -7.05
C LEU A 67 27.33 14.88 -7.68
N ARG A 68 28.50 15.30 -8.16
CA ARG A 68 28.72 16.50 -8.94
C ARG A 68 27.63 16.44 -9.99
N SER A 69 26.68 17.34 -9.83
CA SER A 69 25.48 17.55 -10.62
C SER A 69 25.58 17.00 -12.04
N VAL A 70 25.27 15.71 -12.21
CA VAL A 70 24.96 15.14 -13.55
C VAL A 70 23.76 15.91 -14.15
N PHE A 71 23.02 16.62 -13.29
CA PHE A 71 21.86 17.44 -13.62
C PHE A 71 22.14 18.95 -13.49
N SER A 72 23.37 19.41 -13.77
CA SER A 72 23.79 20.83 -13.67
C SER A 72 23.22 21.74 -14.76
N ASP A 73 22.02 21.49 -15.25
CA ASP A 73 21.39 22.42 -16.17
C ASP A 73 20.67 23.48 -15.34
N SER A 74 20.97 24.75 -15.60
CA SER A 74 20.58 25.89 -14.76
C SER A 74 19.07 26.19 -14.78
N GLN A 75 18.33 25.64 -15.74
CA GLN A 75 16.90 25.83 -15.87
C GLN A 75 16.15 24.52 -15.64
N VAL A 76 15.20 24.55 -14.70
CA VAL A 76 14.23 23.46 -14.52
C VAL A 76 13.20 23.56 -15.64
N PRO A 77 13.17 22.64 -16.61
CA PRO A 77 12.13 22.67 -17.63
C PRO A 77 10.84 22.19 -16.97
N TRP A 78 9.92 23.12 -16.68
CA TRP A 78 8.63 22.81 -16.06
C TRP A 78 7.82 21.78 -16.85
N SER A 79 8.02 21.67 -18.17
CA SER A 79 7.48 20.59 -18.98
C SER A 79 7.97 19.21 -18.55
N ALA A 80 9.22 19.06 -18.11
CA ALA A 80 9.75 17.81 -17.57
C ALA A 80 9.11 17.46 -16.23
N VAL A 81 8.90 18.47 -15.39
CA VAL A 81 8.24 18.30 -14.09
C VAL A 81 6.78 17.89 -14.30
N PHE A 82 6.07 18.55 -15.22
CA PHE A 82 4.69 18.20 -15.56
C PHE A 82 4.56 16.79 -16.16
N LEU A 83 5.44 16.42 -17.09
CA LEU A 83 5.48 15.05 -17.64
C LEU A 83 5.81 14.00 -16.58
N SER A 84 6.40 14.40 -15.45
CA SER A 84 6.65 13.50 -14.33
C SER A 84 5.39 13.16 -13.53
N VAL A 85 4.18 13.48 -14.00
CA VAL A 85 2.94 12.79 -13.58
C VAL A 85 3.09 11.27 -13.71
N VAL A 86 3.82 10.79 -14.72
CA VAL A 86 4.34 9.42 -14.75
C VAL A 86 5.83 9.47 -14.38
N PRO A 87 6.26 8.82 -13.28
CA PRO A 87 7.63 8.93 -12.82
C PRO A 87 8.61 8.39 -13.86
N GLY A 88 9.67 9.16 -14.13
CA GLY A 88 10.70 8.83 -15.11
C GLY A 88 10.53 9.48 -16.48
N LEU A 89 9.31 9.88 -16.89
CA LEU A 89 9.11 10.53 -18.21
C LEU A 89 9.87 11.85 -18.33
N GLY A 90 9.88 12.68 -17.29
CA GLY A 90 10.67 13.93 -17.29
C GLY A 90 12.17 13.68 -17.48
N HIS A 91 12.70 12.57 -16.95
CA HIS A 91 14.09 12.17 -17.17
C HIS A 91 14.34 11.68 -18.61
N LEU A 92 13.39 10.94 -19.20
CA LEU A 92 13.49 10.53 -20.61
C LEU A 92 13.51 11.73 -21.54
N MET A 93 12.65 12.73 -21.31
CA MET A 93 12.60 13.96 -22.09
C MET A 93 13.92 14.73 -22.03
N ARG A 94 14.63 14.66 -20.89
CA ARG A 94 15.93 15.30 -20.67
C ARG A 94 17.13 14.48 -21.17
N GLY A 95 16.88 13.38 -21.88
CA GLY A 95 17.93 12.51 -22.42
C GLY A 95 18.51 11.51 -21.42
N HIS A 96 18.07 11.51 -20.16
CA HIS A 96 18.50 10.56 -19.13
C HIS A 96 17.76 9.21 -19.27
N ARG A 97 17.97 8.53 -20.40
CA ARG A 97 17.20 7.35 -20.83
C ARG A 97 17.21 6.21 -19.82
N LEU A 98 18.39 5.87 -19.29
CA LEU A 98 18.52 4.75 -18.34
C LEU A 98 17.77 5.05 -17.04
N ILE A 99 18.00 6.22 -16.44
CA ILE A 99 17.38 6.63 -15.18
C ILE A 99 15.86 6.73 -15.33
N GLY A 100 15.38 7.35 -16.42
CA GLY A 100 13.94 7.44 -16.69
C GLY A 100 13.27 6.07 -16.83
N ARG A 101 13.92 5.12 -17.54
CA ARG A 101 13.42 3.74 -17.68
C ARG A 101 13.38 3.01 -16.33
N LEU A 102 14.43 3.13 -15.52
CA LEU A 102 14.49 2.48 -14.21
C LEU A 102 13.44 3.01 -13.24
N LEU A 103 13.22 4.34 -13.20
CA LEU A 103 12.20 4.95 -12.35
C LEU A 103 10.79 4.52 -12.77
N MET A 104 10.51 4.55 -14.08
CA MET A 104 9.22 4.14 -14.62
C MET A 104 8.96 2.64 -14.39
N ALA A 105 9.95 1.78 -14.66
CA ALA A 105 9.82 0.34 -14.43
C ALA A 105 9.67 0.00 -12.95
N GLY A 106 10.49 0.60 -12.08
CA GLY A 106 10.40 0.42 -10.63
C GLY A 106 9.04 0.84 -10.08
N TRP A 107 8.51 1.97 -10.55
CA TRP A 107 7.18 2.44 -10.18
C TRP A 107 6.07 1.48 -10.65
N ALA A 108 6.13 1.04 -11.92
CA ALA A 108 5.16 0.09 -12.45
C ALA A 108 5.18 -1.24 -11.69
N VAL A 109 6.37 -1.76 -11.34
CA VAL A 109 6.51 -2.96 -10.51
C VAL A 109 5.89 -2.78 -9.13
N LEU A 110 6.09 -1.62 -8.49
CA LEU A 110 5.48 -1.32 -7.20
C LEU A 110 3.95 -1.25 -7.28
N LEU A 111 3.39 -0.66 -8.34
CA LEU A 111 1.94 -0.65 -8.54
C LEU A 111 1.36 -2.05 -8.81
N VAL A 112 2.05 -2.86 -9.61
CA VAL A 112 1.66 -4.25 -9.85
C VAL A 112 1.72 -5.03 -8.54
N ALA A 113 2.78 -4.89 -7.74
CA ALA A 113 2.90 -5.52 -6.44
C ALA A 113 1.79 -5.06 -5.47
N ALA A 114 1.45 -3.77 -5.48
CA ALA A 114 0.33 -3.23 -4.70
C ALA A 114 -1.01 -3.86 -5.10
N GLY A 115 -1.29 -3.97 -6.42
CA GLY A 115 -2.50 -4.61 -6.93
C GLY A 115 -2.55 -6.11 -6.63
N LEU A 116 -1.42 -6.80 -6.80
CA LEU A 116 -1.29 -8.23 -6.51
C LEU A 116 -1.49 -8.54 -5.02
N THR A 117 -1.13 -7.63 -4.12
CA THR A 117 -1.32 -7.76 -2.67
C THR A 117 -2.55 -7.00 -2.15
N MET A 118 -3.44 -6.56 -3.05
CA MET A 118 -4.65 -5.82 -2.69
C MET A 118 -5.50 -6.61 -1.69
N GLY A 119 -6.05 -5.91 -0.70
CA GLY A 119 -6.75 -6.54 0.43
C GLY A 119 -5.82 -6.99 1.56
N THR A 120 -4.51 -6.72 1.49
CA THR A 120 -3.57 -6.97 2.59
C THR A 120 -2.89 -5.65 3.02
N PRO A 121 -2.38 -5.54 4.26
CA PRO A 121 -1.59 -4.39 4.69
C PRO A 121 -0.35 -4.12 3.82
N THR A 122 0.18 -5.15 3.16
CA THR A 122 1.34 -5.05 2.26
C THR A 122 1.08 -4.15 1.06
N SER A 123 -0.15 -4.12 0.54
CA SER A 123 -0.53 -3.27 -0.60
C SER A 123 -0.27 -1.79 -0.31
N TRP A 124 -0.62 -1.34 0.91
CA TRP A 124 -0.39 0.03 1.35
C TRP A 124 1.10 0.41 1.31
N TRP A 125 1.98 -0.47 1.77
CA TRP A 125 3.43 -0.23 1.74
C TRP A 125 3.96 -0.07 0.32
N PHE A 126 3.50 -0.90 -0.63
CA PHE A 126 3.88 -0.76 -2.04
C PHE A 126 3.38 0.55 -2.65
N ILE A 127 2.17 1.01 -2.31
CA ILE A 127 1.67 2.32 -2.74
C ILE A 127 2.54 3.44 -2.15
N MET A 128 2.86 3.41 -0.86
CA MET A 128 3.72 4.42 -0.24
C MET A 128 5.12 4.46 -0.85
N LEU A 129 5.69 3.29 -1.18
CA LEU A 129 6.96 3.20 -1.89
C LEU A 129 6.85 3.75 -3.32
N ALA A 130 5.73 3.49 -4.02
CA ALA A 130 5.48 4.05 -5.35
C ALA A 130 5.41 5.58 -5.32
N VAL A 131 4.68 6.15 -4.36
CA VAL A 131 4.61 7.61 -4.15
C VAL A 131 5.99 8.17 -3.79
N SER A 132 6.75 7.49 -2.93
CA SER A 132 8.11 7.91 -2.55
C SER A 132 9.05 7.94 -3.74
N LEU A 133 9.03 6.89 -4.57
CA LEU A 133 9.82 6.81 -5.80
C LEU A 133 9.41 7.92 -6.79
N HIS A 134 8.12 8.22 -6.86
CA HIS A 134 7.55 9.26 -7.70
C HIS A 134 7.99 10.67 -7.26
N ALA A 135 7.88 10.97 -5.97
CA ALA A 135 8.39 12.20 -5.38
C ALA A 135 9.90 12.35 -5.63
N ASN A 136 10.68 11.28 -5.40
CA ASN A 136 12.11 11.28 -5.65
C ASN A 136 12.47 11.56 -7.12
N ALA A 137 11.71 10.99 -8.08
CA ALA A 137 11.91 11.23 -9.51
C ALA A 137 11.72 12.72 -9.89
N ILE A 138 10.75 13.40 -9.26
CA ILE A 138 10.53 14.83 -9.47
C ILE A 138 11.61 15.66 -8.77
N LEU A 139 11.98 15.32 -7.52
CA LEU A 139 13.05 15.98 -6.79
C LEU A 139 14.37 15.94 -7.57
N SER A 140 14.73 14.79 -8.16
CA SER A 140 15.96 14.69 -8.95
C SER A 140 15.98 15.58 -10.19
N LEU A 141 14.82 15.96 -10.75
CA LEU A 141 14.73 16.98 -11.80
C LEU A 141 14.88 18.41 -11.25
N MET A 142 14.49 18.62 -9.99
CA MET A 142 14.59 19.91 -9.29
C MET A 142 15.93 20.12 -8.56
N GLY A 143 16.99 19.40 -8.95
CA GLY A 143 18.29 19.45 -8.30
C GLY A 143 18.90 20.86 -8.18
N ALA A 144 18.68 21.71 -9.19
CA ALA A 144 19.11 23.10 -9.18
C ALA A 144 18.46 23.90 -8.03
N ILE A 145 17.14 23.77 -7.87
CA ILE A 145 16.38 24.41 -6.77
C ILE A 145 16.86 23.88 -5.41
N GLN A 146 17.07 22.56 -5.30
CA GLN A 146 17.56 21.94 -4.08
C GLN A 146 18.94 22.43 -3.66
N SER A 147 19.81 22.74 -4.63
CA SER A 147 21.19 23.14 -4.38
C SER A 147 21.29 24.41 -3.54
N GLY A 148 20.32 25.34 -3.70
CA GLY A 148 20.22 26.58 -2.92
C GLY A 148 19.53 26.43 -1.56
N LEU A 149 18.93 25.27 -1.27
CA LEU A 149 18.26 25.00 0.00
C LEU A 149 19.19 24.29 0.98
N GLY A 150 19.12 24.70 2.26
CA GLY A 150 19.70 23.94 3.38
C GLY A 150 18.97 22.60 3.60
N LEU A 151 19.52 21.74 4.48
CA LEU A 151 18.97 20.40 4.75
C LEU A 151 17.49 20.44 5.13
N PHE A 152 17.10 21.36 6.02
CA PHE A 152 15.71 21.51 6.45
C PHE A 152 14.79 21.89 5.28
N GLY A 153 15.20 22.83 4.43
CA GLY A 153 14.43 23.22 3.24
C GLY A 153 14.22 22.06 2.26
N ARG A 154 15.25 21.23 2.05
CA ARG A 154 15.14 20.01 1.22
C ARG A 154 14.17 19.01 1.82
N MET A 155 14.20 18.82 3.15
CA MET A 155 13.29 17.93 3.87
C MET A 155 11.84 18.41 3.74
N VAL A 156 11.58 19.70 3.99
CA VAL A 156 10.25 20.30 3.87
C VAL A 156 9.73 20.16 2.44
N MET A 157 10.55 20.46 1.43
CA MET A 157 10.15 20.31 0.03
C MET A 157 9.85 18.85 -0.32
N GLY A 158 10.65 17.89 0.16
CA GLY A 158 10.40 16.48 -0.05
C GLY A 158 9.09 15.99 0.58
N ILE A 159 8.82 16.40 1.82
CA ILE A 159 7.55 16.09 2.52
C ILE A 159 6.38 16.73 1.79
N ALA A 160 6.48 18.00 1.41
CA ALA A 160 5.43 18.73 0.70
C ALA A 160 5.11 18.08 -0.64
N LEU A 161 6.13 17.67 -1.41
CA LEU A 161 5.93 17.00 -2.68
C LEU A 161 5.34 15.60 -2.50
N PHE A 162 5.82 14.82 -1.53
CA PHE A 162 5.25 13.51 -1.21
C PHE A 162 3.78 13.63 -0.84
N GLY A 163 3.45 14.55 0.09
CA GLY A 163 2.08 14.80 0.52
C GLY A 163 1.19 15.30 -0.63
N GLY A 164 1.71 16.21 -1.46
CA GLY A 164 1.02 16.74 -2.64
C GLY A 164 0.72 15.67 -3.68
N LEU A 165 1.66 14.77 -3.97
CA LEU A 165 1.42 13.63 -4.87
C LEU A 165 0.42 12.64 -4.27
N TYR A 166 0.57 12.30 -2.99
CA TYR A 166 -0.33 11.38 -2.33
C TYR A 166 -1.77 11.92 -2.34
N LEU A 167 -1.98 13.14 -1.85
CA LEU A 167 -3.31 13.76 -1.73
C LEU A 167 -3.89 14.21 -3.07
N GLY A 168 -3.05 14.67 -4.01
CA GLY A 168 -3.49 15.24 -5.28
C GLY A 168 -3.63 14.24 -6.42
N LEU A 169 -2.94 13.08 -6.35
CA LEU A 169 -2.96 12.08 -7.42
C LEU A 169 -3.38 10.69 -6.93
N TYR A 170 -2.66 10.11 -5.97
CA TYR A 170 -2.88 8.70 -5.59
C TYR A 170 -4.17 8.49 -4.81
N TRP A 171 -4.47 9.38 -3.86
CA TRP A 171 -5.68 9.29 -3.06
C TRP A 171 -6.94 9.44 -3.94
N PRO A 172 -7.08 10.47 -4.80
CA PRO A 172 -8.22 10.56 -5.71
C PRO A 172 -8.36 9.35 -6.63
N VAL A 173 -7.26 8.84 -7.20
CA VAL A 173 -7.29 7.63 -8.03
C VAL A 173 -7.77 6.42 -7.21
N GLY A 174 -7.32 6.27 -5.97
CA GLY A 174 -7.81 5.25 -5.05
C GLY A 174 -9.31 5.38 -4.75
N GLN A 175 -9.79 6.60 -4.52
CA GLN A 175 -11.21 6.88 -4.30
C GLN A 175 -12.07 6.59 -5.54
N LEU A 176 -11.57 6.92 -6.73
CA LEU A 176 -12.22 6.56 -7.99
C LEU A 176 -12.29 5.04 -8.17
N GLY A 177 -11.21 4.33 -7.83
CA GLY A 177 -11.20 2.87 -7.79
C GLY A 177 -12.24 2.31 -6.83
N ALA A 178 -12.27 2.82 -5.59
CA ALA A 178 -13.23 2.44 -4.55
C ALA A 178 -14.68 2.78 -4.93
N SER A 179 -14.89 3.78 -5.79
CA SER A 179 -16.22 4.11 -6.33
C SER A 179 -16.77 2.98 -7.22
N VAL A 180 -15.88 2.18 -7.83
CA VAL A 180 -16.22 1.05 -8.70
C VAL A 180 -16.19 -0.27 -7.94
N TYR A 181 -15.08 -0.59 -7.28
CA TYR A 181 -14.92 -1.82 -6.49
C TYR A 181 -14.12 -1.53 -5.22
N VAL A 182 -14.56 -2.11 -4.10
CA VAL A 182 -13.90 -1.95 -2.81
C VAL A 182 -13.33 -3.30 -2.36
N PRO A 183 -12.02 -3.39 -2.07
CA PRO A 183 -11.44 -4.57 -1.44
C PRO A 183 -11.80 -4.63 0.04
N LEU A 184 -12.25 -5.79 0.50
CA LEU A 184 -12.57 -6.07 1.89
C LEU A 184 -11.77 -7.29 2.37
N PRO A 185 -10.76 -7.13 3.24
CA PRO A 185 -10.19 -8.25 3.97
C PRO A 185 -11.22 -8.82 4.96
N LEU A 186 -11.36 -10.13 4.94
CA LEU A 186 -12.24 -10.87 5.84
C LEU A 186 -11.42 -11.37 7.03
N ALA A 187 -11.86 -11.01 8.23
CA ALA A 187 -11.23 -11.40 9.48
C ALA A 187 -12.28 -11.76 10.53
N GLY A 188 -11.98 -12.74 11.36
CA GLY A 188 -12.87 -13.25 12.39
C GLY A 188 -14.05 -14.07 11.87
N MET A 189 -14.00 -14.57 10.63
CA MET A 189 -15.12 -15.32 10.07
C MET A 189 -15.27 -16.71 10.67
N MET A 190 -16.51 -17.18 10.75
CA MET A 190 -16.82 -18.58 11.02
C MET A 190 -16.46 -19.46 9.81
N PRO A 191 -15.92 -20.69 10.03
CA PRO A 191 -15.59 -21.60 8.94
C PRO A 191 -16.80 -21.86 8.03
N ASN A 192 -16.65 -21.60 6.74
CA ASN A 192 -17.63 -21.92 5.72
C ASN A 192 -16.95 -22.30 4.39
N PRO A 193 -17.64 -23.03 3.49
CA PRO A 193 -17.01 -23.55 2.28
C PRO A 193 -16.78 -22.49 1.19
N VAL A 194 -17.52 -21.38 1.21
CA VAL A 194 -17.48 -20.37 0.14
C VAL A 194 -16.36 -19.36 0.38
N LEU A 195 -16.29 -18.80 1.60
CA LEU A 195 -15.34 -17.80 2.03
C LEU A 195 -14.64 -18.28 3.31
N GLN A 196 -13.36 -17.95 3.50
CA GLN A 196 -12.66 -18.29 4.74
C GLN A 196 -12.05 -17.06 5.38
N ASP A 197 -11.71 -17.21 6.65
CA ASP A 197 -10.91 -16.22 7.37
C ASP A 197 -9.58 -15.97 6.64
N GLY A 198 -9.20 -14.69 6.49
CA GLY A 198 -8.02 -14.28 5.73
C GLY A 198 -8.23 -14.10 4.23
N ASP A 199 -9.42 -14.39 3.70
CA ASP A 199 -9.78 -13.99 2.33
C ASP A 199 -9.80 -12.48 2.17
N ALA A 200 -9.56 -12.01 0.96
CA ALA A 200 -9.97 -10.67 0.57
C ALA A 200 -10.89 -10.75 -0.64
N VAL A 201 -11.99 -10.01 -0.58
CA VAL A 201 -13.04 -9.99 -1.61
C VAL A 201 -13.24 -8.60 -2.17
N LEU A 202 -13.78 -8.53 -3.39
CA LEU A 202 -14.23 -7.30 -4.03
C LEU A 202 -15.75 -7.24 -3.98
N TYR A 203 -16.27 -6.15 -3.44
CA TYR A 203 -17.68 -5.81 -3.55
C TYR A 203 -17.88 -4.54 -4.39
N ASN A 204 -19.08 -4.41 -4.96
CA ASN A 204 -19.45 -3.25 -5.77
C ASN A 204 -19.37 -1.96 -4.96
N GLY A 205 -18.64 -0.98 -5.48
CA GLY A 205 -18.61 0.38 -4.94
C GLY A 205 -19.89 1.17 -5.28
N PRO A 206 -20.02 2.41 -4.77
CA PRO A 206 -21.20 3.25 -4.95
C PRO A 206 -21.71 3.39 -6.39
N TRP A 207 -20.83 3.43 -7.40
CA TRP A 207 -21.23 3.60 -8.80
C TRP A 207 -21.68 2.30 -9.47
N THR A 208 -21.25 1.14 -8.98
CA THR A 208 -21.60 -0.17 -9.56
C THR A 208 -22.52 -1.00 -8.67
N ARG A 209 -22.89 -0.47 -7.50
CA ARG A 209 -23.80 -1.13 -6.56
C ARG A 209 -25.14 -1.39 -7.25
N PRO A 210 -25.67 -2.63 -7.19
CA PRO A 210 -26.96 -2.94 -7.77
C PRO A 210 -28.09 -2.20 -7.04
N ARG A 211 -29.07 -1.71 -7.79
CA ARG A 211 -30.27 -1.05 -7.24
C ARG A 211 -31.26 -2.01 -6.59
N ARG A 212 -31.17 -3.30 -6.94
CA ARG A 212 -32.01 -4.38 -6.43
C ARG A 212 -31.14 -5.58 -6.14
N PHE A 213 -31.42 -6.26 -5.05
CA PHE A 213 -30.78 -7.51 -4.68
C PHE A 213 -31.74 -8.68 -4.90
N ALA A 214 -31.18 -9.85 -5.14
CA ALA A 214 -31.90 -11.11 -5.24
C ALA A 214 -31.55 -12.02 -4.06
N ARG A 215 -32.42 -13.00 -3.78
CA ARG A 215 -32.09 -14.06 -2.82
C ARG A 215 -30.85 -14.81 -3.32
N GLY A 216 -29.95 -15.12 -2.40
CA GLY A 216 -28.65 -15.74 -2.68
C GLY A 216 -27.54 -14.77 -3.09
N ASP A 217 -27.83 -13.49 -3.34
CA ASP A 217 -26.77 -12.50 -3.53
C ASP A 217 -25.90 -12.45 -2.26
N LEU A 218 -24.60 -12.59 -2.47
CA LEU A 218 -23.58 -12.45 -1.42
C LEU A 218 -23.29 -10.97 -1.23
N VAL A 219 -23.53 -10.42 -0.04
CA VAL A 219 -23.49 -8.96 0.17
C VAL A 219 -22.63 -8.59 1.37
N VAL A 220 -21.99 -7.42 1.26
CA VAL A 220 -21.38 -6.73 2.40
C VAL A 220 -22.44 -5.84 3.03
N TYR A 221 -22.62 -5.92 4.34
CA TYR A 221 -23.57 -5.09 5.06
C TYR A 221 -23.03 -4.69 6.43
N GLN A 222 -23.56 -3.59 6.95
CA GLN A 222 -23.17 -3.05 8.24
C GLN A 222 -24.13 -3.49 9.34
N ILE A 223 -23.56 -4.02 10.43
CA ILE A 223 -24.28 -4.36 11.65
C ILE A 223 -24.08 -3.20 12.64
N GLU A 224 -25.13 -2.39 12.82
CA GLU A 224 -25.10 -1.22 13.73
C GLU A 224 -25.90 -1.43 15.01
N THR A 225 -26.65 -2.53 15.12
CA THR A 225 -27.64 -2.70 16.18
C THR A 225 -26.96 -2.69 17.55
N ASP A 226 -27.28 -1.66 18.33
CA ASP A 226 -26.92 -1.61 19.73
C ASP A 226 -27.82 -2.55 20.52
N LEU A 227 -27.37 -3.80 20.66
CA LEU A 227 -28.08 -4.81 21.45
C LEU A 227 -27.92 -4.57 22.96
N GLN A 228 -27.45 -3.40 23.42
CA GLN A 228 -27.44 -3.05 24.84
C GLN A 228 -28.82 -3.19 25.49
N GLN A 229 -29.92 -2.95 24.75
CA GLN A 229 -31.28 -3.19 25.28
C GLN A 229 -31.57 -4.67 25.56
N TYR A 230 -30.79 -5.59 24.96
CA TYR A 230 -30.88 -7.03 25.17
C TYR A 230 -29.81 -7.56 26.14
N HIS A 231 -29.16 -6.68 26.93
CA HIS A 231 -28.33 -6.91 28.13
C HIS A 231 -27.33 -8.11 28.17
N ALA A 232 -27.15 -8.88 27.09
CA ALA A 232 -26.45 -10.16 27.09
C ALA A 232 -25.75 -10.52 25.76
N TYR A 233 -25.80 -9.62 24.77
CA TYR A 233 -25.21 -9.86 23.46
C TYR A 233 -24.23 -8.76 23.09
N VAL A 234 -23.01 -9.16 22.72
CA VAL A 234 -22.09 -8.31 21.96
C VAL A 234 -22.03 -8.88 20.55
N VAL A 235 -22.94 -8.43 19.69
CA VAL A 235 -22.70 -8.55 18.25
C VAL A 235 -21.67 -7.48 17.91
N VAL A 236 -20.56 -7.90 17.31
CA VAL A 236 -19.49 -6.98 16.94
C VAL A 236 -20.07 -5.99 15.91
N LYS A 237 -20.21 -4.73 16.32
CA LYS A 237 -20.56 -3.64 15.40
C LYS A 237 -19.49 -3.60 14.31
N GLY A 238 -19.90 -3.53 13.05
CA GLY A 238 -18.96 -3.52 11.93
C GLY A 238 -19.53 -4.05 10.63
N LEU A 239 -18.63 -4.45 9.73
CA LEU A 239 -18.97 -5.03 8.44
C LEU A 239 -19.06 -6.54 8.53
N SER A 240 -20.06 -7.11 7.86
CA SER A 240 -20.27 -8.54 7.72
C SER A 240 -20.51 -8.90 6.26
N VAL A 241 -20.32 -10.19 5.94
CA VAL A 241 -20.59 -10.76 4.62
C VAL A 241 -21.47 -11.98 4.78
N ASP A 242 -22.64 -11.98 4.16
CA ASP A 242 -23.52 -13.15 4.13
C ASP A 242 -24.48 -13.07 2.93
N ARG A 243 -25.36 -14.06 2.79
CA ARG A 243 -26.36 -14.11 1.72
C ARG A 243 -27.66 -13.43 2.10
N VAL A 244 -28.26 -12.79 1.10
CA VAL A 244 -29.66 -12.35 1.16
C VAL A 244 -30.56 -13.59 1.16
N VAL A 245 -31.28 -13.81 2.26
CA VAL A 245 -32.24 -14.91 2.40
C VAL A 245 -33.65 -14.46 2.04
N GLY A 246 -34.04 -13.26 2.49
CA GLY A 246 -35.36 -12.68 2.28
C GLY A 246 -35.29 -11.31 1.61
N LEU A 247 -36.25 -11.05 0.73
CA LEU A 247 -36.49 -9.77 0.08
C LEU A 247 -37.59 -8.99 0.82
N PRO A 248 -37.84 -7.71 0.45
CA PRO A 248 -38.93 -6.96 1.05
C PRO A 248 -40.27 -7.69 0.96
N GLY A 249 -41.00 -7.74 2.07
CA GLY A 249 -42.26 -8.49 2.15
C GLY A 249 -42.13 -10.00 2.36
N ASP A 250 -40.92 -10.55 2.44
CA ASP A 250 -40.74 -11.97 2.79
C ASP A 250 -40.89 -12.23 4.29
N ARG A 251 -41.54 -13.35 4.61
CA ARG A 251 -41.58 -13.95 5.94
C ARG A 251 -40.48 -14.99 6.07
N VAL A 252 -39.51 -14.76 6.94
CA VAL A 252 -38.41 -15.70 7.20
C VAL A 252 -38.57 -16.30 8.59
N LYS A 253 -38.65 -17.63 8.63
CA LYS A 253 -38.78 -18.42 9.86
C LYS A 253 -37.59 -19.36 10.00
N LEU A 254 -36.91 -19.29 11.14
CA LEU A 254 -35.92 -20.26 11.56
C LEU A 254 -36.48 -21.03 12.75
N HIS A 255 -36.64 -22.34 12.62
CA HIS A 255 -37.15 -23.19 13.70
C HIS A 255 -36.36 -24.49 13.73
N GLU A 256 -35.73 -24.80 14.87
CA GLU A 256 -34.97 -26.05 15.06
C GLU A 256 -33.90 -26.30 13.97
N GLY A 257 -33.29 -25.22 13.48
CA GLY A 257 -32.27 -25.29 12.42
C GLY A 257 -32.83 -25.49 11.00
N GLN A 258 -34.16 -25.41 10.81
CA GLN A 258 -34.79 -25.35 9.49
C GLN A 258 -35.15 -23.92 9.12
N LEU A 259 -34.65 -23.47 7.96
CA LEU A 259 -34.93 -22.16 7.41
C LEU A 259 -36.08 -22.25 6.40
N LEU A 260 -37.12 -21.44 6.60
CA LEU A 260 -38.26 -21.33 5.71
C LEU A 260 -38.45 -19.87 5.29
N VAL A 261 -38.63 -19.64 4.00
CA VAL A 261 -38.97 -18.34 3.42
C VAL A 261 -40.37 -18.47 2.81
N ASN A 262 -41.32 -17.69 3.31
CA ASN A 262 -42.75 -17.77 2.97
C ASN A 262 -43.31 -19.20 3.11
N GLY A 263 -42.87 -19.90 4.16
CA GLY A 263 -43.32 -21.26 4.47
C GLY A 263 -42.67 -22.38 3.64
N ARG A 264 -41.71 -22.08 2.76
CA ARG A 264 -41.01 -23.07 1.93
C ARG A 264 -39.50 -23.03 2.19
N PRO A 265 -38.79 -24.17 2.11
CA PRO A 265 -37.33 -24.17 2.14
C PRO A 265 -36.77 -23.32 0.98
N PRO A 266 -35.79 -22.44 1.23
CA PRO A 266 -35.14 -21.68 0.16
C PRO A 266 -34.29 -22.58 -0.72
N ALA A 267 -33.95 -22.09 -1.92
CA ALA A 267 -32.97 -22.74 -2.80
C ALA A 267 -31.61 -22.83 -2.12
N VAL A 268 -30.81 -23.84 -2.48
CA VAL A 268 -29.50 -24.10 -1.84
C VAL A 268 -28.56 -22.90 -1.99
N GLU A 269 -28.61 -22.20 -3.12
CA GLU A 269 -27.78 -21.01 -3.37
C GLU A 269 -28.21 -19.79 -2.55
N SER A 270 -29.41 -19.83 -1.96
CA SER A 270 -29.94 -18.78 -1.08
C SER A 270 -29.73 -19.10 0.40
N LEU A 271 -29.10 -20.22 0.73
CA LEU A 271 -28.77 -20.55 2.12
C LEU A 271 -27.63 -19.65 2.63
N PRO A 272 -27.68 -19.21 3.90
CA PRO A 272 -26.61 -18.45 4.52
C PRO A 272 -25.24 -19.14 4.39
N LEU A 273 -24.16 -18.36 4.45
CA LEU A 273 -22.81 -18.89 4.30
C LEU A 273 -22.44 -19.90 5.40
N GLY A 274 -22.80 -19.57 6.64
CA GLY A 274 -22.44 -20.31 7.84
C GLY A 274 -23.57 -21.12 8.43
N SER A 275 -23.32 -21.68 9.61
CA SER A 275 -24.32 -22.46 10.34
C SER A 275 -25.41 -21.56 10.91
N ILE A 276 -26.66 -21.93 10.67
CA ILE A 276 -27.84 -21.24 11.22
C ILE A 276 -28.24 -21.74 12.60
N ARG A 277 -27.73 -22.90 13.05
CA ARG A 277 -28.09 -23.50 14.35
C ARG A 277 -27.81 -22.57 15.55
N PRO A 278 -26.68 -21.84 15.62
CA PRO A 278 -26.39 -20.95 16.73
C PRO A 278 -27.33 -19.75 16.84
N LEU A 279 -28.09 -19.44 15.78
CA LEU A 279 -28.96 -18.27 15.74
C LEU A 279 -30.26 -18.46 16.55
N GLY A 280 -30.57 -19.69 16.97
CA GLY A 280 -31.81 -20.02 17.66
C GLY A 280 -33.05 -19.92 16.77
N SER A 281 -34.22 -20.14 17.36
CA SER A 281 -35.50 -20.06 16.63
C SER A 281 -36.06 -18.64 16.66
N PHE A 282 -36.45 -18.11 15.51
CA PHE A 282 -37.11 -16.81 15.39
C PHE A 282 -37.93 -16.72 14.11
N GLU A 283 -38.78 -15.71 14.05
CA GLU A 283 -39.57 -15.40 12.88
C GLU A 283 -39.58 -13.89 12.67
N VAL A 284 -39.34 -13.48 11.43
CA VAL A 284 -39.31 -12.07 11.04
C VAL A 284 -39.99 -11.86 9.70
N GLN A 285 -40.62 -10.70 9.57
CA GLN A 285 -41.20 -10.20 8.34
C GLN A 285 -40.37 -9.02 7.86
N ALA A 286 -39.87 -9.07 6.64
CA ALA A 286 -39.12 -7.98 6.04
C ALA A 286 -40.04 -6.79 5.76
N GLY A 287 -39.65 -5.59 6.19
CA GLY A 287 -40.28 -4.34 5.77
C GLY A 287 -40.09 -4.03 4.27
N PRO A 288 -40.67 -2.93 3.78
CA PRO A 288 -40.64 -2.55 2.35
C PRO A 288 -39.23 -2.22 1.82
N ASP A 289 -38.32 -1.77 2.68
CA ASP A 289 -36.93 -1.43 2.35
C ASP A 289 -35.91 -2.22 3.19
N GLU A 290 -36.32 -3.39 3.68
CA GLU A 290 -35.47 -4.29 4.47
C GLU A 290 -35.18 -5.58 3.69
N LEU A 291 -33.95 -6.07 3.82
CA LEU A 291 -33.57 -7.42 3.44
C LEU A 291 -33.44 -8.28 4.69
N VAL A 292 -33.64 -9.59 4.55
CA VAL A 292 -33.31 -10.54 5.61
C VAL A 292 -31.98 -11.21 5.28
N ILE A 293 -30.97 -10.93 6.09
CA ILE A 293 -29.62 -11.47 5.98
C ILE A 293 -29.27 -12.08 7.34
N LEU A 294 -29.04 -13.39 7.38
CA LEU A 294 -28.73 -14.06 8.65
C LEU A 294 -27.23 -13.87 8.94
N PRO A 295 -26.82 -13.41 10.14
CA PRO A 295 -25.41 -13.20 10.48
C PRO A 295 -24.70 -14.52 10.79
N SER A 296 -24.70 -15.45 9.84
CA SER A 296 -24.23 -16.83 10.03
C SER A 296 -22.70 -16.97 9.89
N SER A 297 -22.06 -16.01 9.24
CA SER A 297 -20.61 -15.93 9.05
C SER A 297 -19.86 -15.25 10.21
N VAL A 298 -20.57 -14.60 11.14
CA VAL A 298 -19.98 -13.81 12.22
C VAL A 298 -19.86 -14.62 13.50
N LYS A 299 -18.77 -14.43 14.25
CA LYS A 299 -18.64 -14.99 15.61
C LYS A 299 -19.62 -14.28 16.56
N LEU A 300 -20.54 -15.06 17.13
CA LEU A 300 -21.45 -14.60 18.17
C LEU A 300 -20.84 -14.89 19.55
N ASN A 301 -20.58 -13.83 20.32
CA ASN A 301 -20.19 -13.95 21.71
C ASN A 301 -21.42 -13.85 22.60
N VAL A 302 -21.96 -15.01 22.99
CA VAL A 302 -23.11 -15.10 23.88
C VAL A 302 -22.61 -15.26 25.32
N HIS A 303 -23.05 -14.39 26.22
CA HIS A 303 -22.79 -14.53 27.65
C HIS A 303 -24.08 -14.97 28.36
N GLY A 304 -24.05 -16.10 29.06
CA GLY A 304 -25.19 -16.64 29.82
C GLY A 304 -26.12 -17.57 29.02
N GLN A 305 -27.21 -17.99 29.65
CA GLN A 305 -28.23 -18.89 29.09
C GLN A 305 -29.46 -18.12 28.59
N LEU A 306 -29.28 -17.21 27.62
CA LEU A 306 -30.39 -16.47 27.02
C LEU A 306 -30.81 -17.00 25.64
N ALA A 307 -32.10 -16.82 25.34
CA ALA A 307 -32.69 -17.15 24.06
C ALA A 307 -32.15 -16.22 22.96
N VAL A 308 -31.21 -16.75 22.16
CA VAL A 308 -30.51 -16.04 21.07
C VAL A 308 -31.46 -15.61 19.93
N GLY A 309 -32.54 -16.36 19.73
CA GLY A 309 -33.48 -16.20 18.61
C GLY A 309 -34.04 -14.79 18.41
N PRO A 310 -34.75 -14.20 19.39
CA PRO A 310 -35.36 -12.88 19.23
C PRO A 310 -34.36 -11.77 18.84
N ALA A 311 -33.16 -11.77 19.45
CA ALA A 311 -32.11 -10.81 19.12
C ALA A 311 -31.59 -11.01 17.69
N MET A 312 -31.41 -12.26 17.27
CA MET A 312 -31.00 -12.58 15.89
C MET A 312 -32.06 -12.18 14.87
N GLY A 313 -33.35 -12.30 15.20
CA GLY A 313 -34.42 -11.78 14.36
C GLY A 313 -34.24 -10.29 14.07
N VAL A 314 -34.00 -9.48 15.10
CA VAL A 314 -33.78 -8.03 14.94
C VAL A 314 -32.54 -7.73 14.09
N VAL A 315 -31.42 -8.40 14.36
CA VAL A 315 -30.17 -8.19 13.61
C VAL A 315 -30.28 -8.67 12.16
N SER A 316 -31.11 -9.68 11.90
CA SER A 316 -31.27 -10.25 10.57
C SER A 316 -32.05 -9.34 9.62
N LYS A 317 -32.81 -8.37 10.12
CA LYS A 317 -33.47 -7.36 9.29
C LYS A 317 -32.51 -6.21 9.02
N VAL A 318 -32.03 -6.12 7.78
CA VAL A 318 -31.02 -5.17 7.37
C VAL A 318 -31.66 -4.16 6.41
N PRO A 319 -31.75 -2.87 6.79
CA PRO A 319 -32.16 -1.81 5.87
C PRO A 319 -31.30 -1.80 4.61
N MET A 320 -31.92 -1.58 3.45
CA MET A 320 -31.23 -1.59 2.16
C MET A 320 -30.03 -0.65 2.14
N GLU A 321 -30.14 0.53 2.76
CA GLU A 321 -29.06 1.51 2.89
C GLU A 321 -27.80 0.96 3.58
N ARG A 322 -27.94 0.02 4.51
CA ARG A 322 -26.83 -0.62 5.24
C ARG A 322 -26.15 -1.75 4.46
N VAL A 323 -26.71 -2.14 3.31
CA VAL A 323 -26.06 -3.11 2.41
C VAL A 323 -25.12 -2.36 1.49
N LEU A 324 -23.81 -2.43 1.73
CA LEU A 324 -22.82 -1.61 1.01
C LEU A 324 -22.66 -2.01 -0.45
N GLY A 325 -22.77 -3.30 -0.76
CA GLY A 325 -22.68 -3.79 -2.12
C GLY A 325 -22.63 -5.31 -2.20
N ARG A 326 -22.70 -5.81 -3.43
CA ARG A 326 -22.63 -7.24 -3.72
C ARG A 326 -21.18 -7.68 -3.89
N VAL A 327 -20.82 -8.77 -3.25
CA VAL A 327 -19.53 -9.44 -3.41
C VAL A 327 -19.54 -10.23 -4.72
N THR A 328 -18.50 -10.08 -5.53
CA THR A 328 -18.44 -10.72 -6.86
C THR A 328 -17.19 -11.57 -7.06
N TYR A 329 -16.08 -11.21 -6.43
CA TYR A 329 -14.79 -11.82 -6.71
C TYR A 329 -13.94 -11.93 -5.44
N ARG A 330 -13.24 -13.05 -5.26
CA ARG A 330 -12.19 -13.23 -4.26
C ARG A 330 -10.84 -12.94 -4.90
N ILE A 331 -10.09 -12.01 -4.33
CA ILE A 331 -8.76 -11.57 -4.80
C ILE A 331 -7.60 -12.19 -4.00
N GLN A 332 -7.86 -12.63 -2.78
CA GLN A 332 -6.88 -13.33 -1.93
C GLN A 332 -7.53 -14.50 -1.19
N PRO A 333 -6.78 -15.59 -0.91
CA PRO A 333 -5.42 -15.86 -1.40
C PRO A 333 -5.41 -16.20 -2.90
N TRP A 334 -4.28 -16.02 -3.59
CA TRP A 334 -4.17 -16.31 -5.03
C TRP A 334 -4.55 -17.74 -5.40
N SER A 335 -4.29 -18.72 -4.52
CA SER A 335 -4.65 -20.13 -4.71
C SER A 335 -6.15 -20.38 -4.84
N ARG A 336 -6.98 -19.42 -4.42
CA ARG A 336 -8.45 -19.53 -4.46
C ARG A 336 -9.10 -18.36 -5.18
N MET A 337 -8.32 -17.51 -5.85
CA MET A 337 -8.81 -16.35 -6.56
C MET A 337 -9.86 -16.75 -7.60
N GLY A 338 -10.97 -16.00 -7.67
CA GLY A 338 -12.05 -16.31 -8.61
C GLY A 338 -13.40 -15.70 -8.22
N TYR A 339 -14.40 -15.89 -9.08
CA TYR A 339 -15.77 -15.48 -8.78
C TYR A 339 -16.31 -16.27 -7.59
N VAL A 340 -16.97 -15.55 -6.69
CA VAL A 340 -17.69 -16.16 -5.56
C VAL A 340 -19.18 -16.18 -5.88
N ARG A 341 -19.81 -17.33 -5.67
CA ARG A 341 -21.23 -17.56 -5.91
C ARG A 341 -21.81 -18.32 -4.76
#